data_AF-A0A5N3ZYV5-F1
#
_entry.id   AF-A0A5N3ZYV5-F1
#
_cell.length_a   1.000
_cell.length_b   1.000
_cell.length_c   1.000
_cell.angle_alpha   90.00
_cell.angle_beta   90.00
_cell.angle_gamma   90.00
#
_symmetry.space_group_name_H-M   'P 1'
#
loop_
_entity.id
_entity.type
_entity.pdbx_description
1 polymer ?
#
loop_
_entity_poly.entity_id
_entity_poly.type
_entity_poly.pdbx_seq_one_letter_code
_entity_poly.pdbx_strand_id
1 'polypeptide(L)'
;MQYFRENIAVSIETALDIAMTTVEQNNDIWKNHRKLRITGSRCYELFTYCKNKDPNWKKKLFNIINSTFHGNIYTDYGNKYESFARKAYERQFGKVYCTGLVINPSLPWIAFSPNELKMHFEIIYKTIEIKCPVLGASSGVNDFITTLPYIKYDGRKIFPY
;
A
#
# COMPACT_ATOMS: atom_id res chain seq x y z
N MET A 1 -7.31 -7.67 26.19
CA MET A 1 -8.08 -6.41 26.06
C MET A 1 -7.29 -5.17 26.43
N GLN A 2 -6.45 -5.19 27.47
CA GLN A 2 -5.61 -4.04 27.86
C GLN A 2 -4.65 -3.61 26.73
N TYR A 3 -3.84 -4.52 26.20
CA TYR A 3 -2.91 -4.24 25.10
C TYR A 3 -3.59 -3.60 23.88
N PHE A 4 -4.77 -4.11 23.50
CA PHE A 4 -5.54 -3.55 22.39
C PHE A 4 -5.89 -2.08 22.62
N ARG A 5 -6.42 -1.75 23.80
CA ARG A 5 -6.78 -0.36 24.13
C ARG A 5 -5.57 0.56 24.18
N GLU A 6 -4.44 0.07 24.68
CA GLU A 6 -3.23 0.89 24.89
C GLU A 6 -2.40 1.06 23.61
N ASN A 7 -2.43 0.10 22.67
CA ASN A 7 -1.48 0.07 21.55
C ASN A 7 -2.12 0.05 20.17
N ILE A 8 -3.38 -0.38 20.06
CA ILE A 8 -4.03 -0.66 18.78
C ILE A 8 -5.20 0.27 18.52
N ALA A 9 -6.12 0.38 19.49
CA ALA A 9 -7.27 1.26 19.39
C ALA A 9 -6.83 2.72 19.22
N VAL A 10 -7.50 3.43 18.33
CA VAL A 10 -7.30 4.85 18.07
C VAL A 10 -8.66 5.50 17.89
N SER A 11 -8.82 6.75 18.34
CA SER A 11 -10.00 7.53 18.03
C SER A 11 -9.98 7.98 16.56
N ILE A 12 -11.08 8.55 16.08
CA ILE A 12 -11.14 9.12 14.73
C ILE A 12 -10.13 10.27 14.60
N GLU A 13 -10.06 11.13 15.62
CA GLU A 13 -9.16 12.29 15.67
C GLU A 13 -7.70 11.84 15.64
N THR A 14 -7.33 10.84 16.44
CA THR A 14 -5.98 10.27 16.41
C THR A 14 -5.66 9.62 15.06
N ALA A 15 -6.61 8.90 14.46
CA ALA A 15 -6.40 8.30 13.14
C ALA A 15 -6.19 9.35 12.04
N LEU A 16 -6.91 10.47 12.10
CA LEU A 16 -6.72 11.61 11.19
C LEU A 16 -5.36 12.26 11.39
N ASP A 17 -4.97 12.53 12.63
CA ASP A 17 -3.66 13.09 12.96
C ASP A 17 -2.51 12.19 12.45
N ILE A 18 -2.61 10.87 12.67
CA ILE A 18 -1.65 9.91 12.12
C ILE A 18 -1.62 9.99 10.59
N ALA A 19 -2.77 10.03 9.91
CA ALA A 19 -2.81 10.11 8.46
C ALA A 19 -2.17 11.40 7.92
N MET A 20 -2.35 12.53 8.61
CA MET A 20 -1.79 13.84 8.22
C MET A 20 -0.29 13.97 8.53
N THR A 21 0.15 13.48 9.68
CA THR A 21 1.56 13.56 10.12
C THR A 21 2.46 12.53 9.42
N THR A 22 1.89 11.55 8.72
CA THR A 22 2.63 10.48 8.07
C THR A 22 2.54 10.48 6.54
N VAL A 23 2.15 11.60 5.94
CA VAL A 23 1.99 11.75 4.47
C VAL A 23 3.25 11.35 3.69
N GLU A 24 4.44 11.60 4.22
CA GLU A 24 5.70 11.22 3.57
C GLU A 24 6.03 9.71 3.66
N GLN A 25 5.33 8.97 4.52
CA GLN A 25 5.48 7.52 4.70
C GLN A 25 6.91 7.04 5.02
N ASN A 26 7.75 7.91 5.58
CA ASN A 26 9.17 7.67 5.85
C ASN A 26 9.55 7.82 7.33
N ASN A 27 8.66 8.35 8.16
CA ASN A 27 8.94 8.71 9.55
C ASN A 27 8.62 7.56 10.53
N ASP A 28 9.09 7.72 11.77
CA ASP A 28 8.98 6.66 12.77
C ASP A 28 7.56 6.46 13.29
N ILE A 29 6.72 7.50 13.27
CA ILE A 29 5.28 7.38 13.58
C ILE A 29 4.64 6.40 12.58
N TRP A 30 4.87 6.62 11.29
CA TRP A 30 4.37 5.74 10.23
C TRP A 30 4.84 4.29 10.44
N LYS A 31 6.14 4.08 10.66
CA LYS A 31 6.72 2.73 10.88
C LYS A 31 6.13 2.06 12.11
N ASN A 32 6.00 2.80 13.23
CA ASN A 32 5.50 2.28 14.50
C ASN A 32 4.01 1.93 14.45
N HIS A 33 3.19 2.72 13.77
CA HIS A 33 1.78 2.37 13.61
C HIS A 33 1.56 1.26 12.59
N ARG A 34 2.37 1.22 11.52
CA ARG A 34 2.31 0.18 10.49
C ARG A 34 2.69 -1.20 11.01
N LYS A 35 3.72 -1.31 11.88
CA LYS A 35 4.19 -2.61 12.38
C LYS A 35 3.16 -3.35 13.25
N LEU A 36 2.25 -2.59 13.87
CA LEU A 36 1.20 -3.12 14.76
C LEU A 36 -0.07 -3.54 14.02
N ARG A 37 -0.13 -3.33 12.70
CA ARG A 37 -1.36 -3.48 11.91
C ARG A 37 -1.17 -4.38 10.70
N ILE A 38 -2.27 -5.00 10.29
CA ILE A 38 -2.39 -5.70 9.02
C ILE A 38 -2.56 -4.63 7.95
N THR A 39 -1.54 -4.50 7.08
CA THR A 39 -1.56 -3.51 6.01
C THR A 39 -1.81 -4.13 4.65
N GLY A 40 -2.19 -3.31 3.66
CA GLY A 40 -2.40 -3.77 2.29
C GLY A 40 -1.22 -4.56 1.71
N SER A 41 0.02 -4.20 2.05
CA SER A 41 1.20 -4.93 1.58
C SER A 41 1.45 -6.25 2.32
N ARG A 42 0.75 -6.52 3.43
CA ARG A 42 0.94 -7.70 4.30
C ARG A 42 -0.28 -8.61 4.36
N CYS A 43 -1.46 -8.11 3.98
CA CYS A 43 -2.73 -8.84 4.16
C CYS A 43 -2.74 -10.16 3.39
N TYR A 44 -2.27 -10.18 2.14
CA TYR A 44 -2.20 -11.38 1.33
C TYR A 44 -1.19 -12.40 1.89
N GLU A 45 -0.03 -11.94 2.32
CA GLU A 45 0.99 -12.79 2.96
C GLU A 45 0.47 -13.44 4.24
N LEU A 46 -0.26 -12.70 5.08
CA LEU A 46 -0.87 -13.22 6.30
C LEU A 46 -2.05 -14.18 6.00
N PHE A 47 -2.88 -13.85 5.02
CA PHE A 47 -4.00 -14.68 4.58
C PHE A 47 -3.56 -16.01 3.98
N THR A 48 -2.48 -16.02 3.21
CA THR A 48 -1.92 -17.27 2.67
C THR A 48 -1.24 -18.08 3.78
N TYR A 49 -0.53 -17.41 4.70
CA TYR A 49 0.12 -18.07 5.83
C TYR A 49 -0.87 -18.77 6.77
N CYS A 50 -2.08 -18.22 6.95
CA CYS A 50 -3.09 -18.86 7.81
C CYS A 50 -3.62 -20.19 7.27
N LYS A 51 -3.35 -20.50 5.99
CA LYS A 51 -3.72 -21.76 5.34
C LYS A 51 -2.62 -22.83 5.44
N ASN A 52 -1.48 -22.50 6.06
CA ASN A 52 -0.41 -23.47 6.26
C ASN A 52 -0.87 -24.60 7.21
N LYS A 53 -0.46 -25.84 6.91
CA LYS A 53 -0.80 -27.02 7.72
C LYS A 53 -0.19 -26.98 9.12
N ASP A 54 0.98 -26.36 9.27
CA ASP A 54 1.70 -26.20 10.54
C ASP A 54 2.28 -24.77 10.66
N PRO A 55 1.47 -23.76 11.07
CA PRO A 55 1.88 -22.37 11.11
C PRO A 55 2.61 -22.01 12.42
N ASN A 56 3.85 -21.54 12.31
CA ASN A 56 4.57 -20.90 13.42
C ASN A 56 4.30 -19.38 13.46
N TRP A 57 3.15 -19.01 14.02
CA TRP A 57 2.72 -17.62 14.15
C TRP A 57 3.67 -16.74 14.94
N LYS A 58 4.29 -17.27 16.01
CA LYS A 58 5.23 -16.51 16.83
C LYS A 58 6.42 -16.04 16.00
N LYS A 59 7.03 -16.94 15.22
CA LYS A 59 8.13 -16.61 14.30
C LYS A 59 7.68 -15.67 13.19
N LYS A 60 6.51 -15.92 12.59
CA LYS A 60 5.95 -15.06 11.53
C LYS A 60 5.76 -13.62 11.99
N LEU A 61 5.10 -13.43 13.14
CA LEU A 61 4.85 -12.10 13.71
C LEU A 61 6.15 -11.42 14.14
N PHE A 62 7.08 -12.17 14.75
CA PHE A 62 8.40 -11.63 15.11
C PHE A 62 9.13 -11.06 13.88
N ASN A 63 9.14 -11.78 12.75
CA ASN A 63 9.77 -11.32 11.52
C ASN A 63 9.05 -10.10 10.90
N ILE A 64 7.72 -10.03 11.01
CA ILE A 64 6.92 -8.91 10.52
C ILE A 64 7.17 -7.63 11.35
N ILE A 65 7.27 -7.78 12.67
CA ILE A 65 7.48 -6.67 13.60
C ILE A 65 8.92 -6.16 13.52
N ASN A 66 9.90 -7.07 13.40
CA ASN A 66 11.33 -6.76 13.39
C ASN A 66 11.96 -6.85 11.99
N SER A 67 11.17 -6.62 10.94
CA SER A 67 11.68 -6.72 9.56
C SER A 67 12.83 -5.75 9.33
N THR A 68 13.94 -6.26 8.81
CA THR A 68 15.13 -5.50 8.39
C THR A 68 15.20 -5.37 6.87
N PHE A 69 14.06 -5.46 6.17
CA PHE A 69 14.05 -5.29 4.72
C PHE A 69 14.36 -3.83 4.35
N HIS A 70 15.44 -3.63 3.59
CA HIS A 70 15.89 -2.30 3.14
C HIS A 70 15.55 -2.00 1.68
N GLY A 71 14.86 -2.91 0.98
CA GLY A 71 14.62 -2.80 -0.46
C GLY A 71 15.36 -3.84 -1.28
N ASN A 72 15.04 -3.87 -2.56
CA ASN A 72 15.73 -4.62 -3.60
C ASN A 72 15.63 -3.83 -4.91
N ILE A 73 16.24 -4.33 -5.99
CA ILE A 73 16.23 -3.65 -7.30
C ILE A 73 14.83 -3.26 -7.79
N TYR A 74 13.80 -4.06 -7.48
CA TYR A 74 12.42 -3.79 -7.87
C TYR A 74 11.80 -2.67 -7.03
N THR A 75 12.14 -2.63 -5.74
CA THR A 75 11.72 -1.56 -4.81
C THR A 75 12.36 -0.24 -5.18
N ASP A 76 13.67 -0.25 -5.47
CA ASP A 76 14.42 0.94 -5.87
C ASP A 76 13.93 1.49 -7.20
N TYR A 77 13.66 0.61 -8.16
CA TYR A 77 13.04 0.99 -9.43
C TYR A 77 11.66 1.61 -9.21
N GLY A 78 10.81 1.00 -8.37
CA GLY A 78 9.52 1.54 -7.96
C GLY A 78 9.64 2.96 -7.40
N ASN A 79 10.47 3.14 -6.38
CA ASN A 79 10.72 4.43 -5.73
C ASN A 79 11.19 5.50 -6.72
N LYS A 80 12.06 5.13 -7.67
CA LYS A 80 12.58 6.04 -8.68
C LYS A 80 11.48 6.51 -9.64
N TYR A 81 10.61 5.61 -10.11
CA TYR A 81 9.68 5.88 -11.21
C TYR A 81 8.26 6.24 -10.80
N GLU A 82 7.87 6.00 -9.54
CA GLU A 82 6.51 6.29 -9.05
C GLU A 82 6.10 7.75 -9.30
N SER A 83 7.00 8.69 -9.05
CA SER A 83 6.72 10.13 -9.26
C SER A 83 6.48 10.49 -10.73
N PHE A 84 7.10 9.77 -11.67
CA PHE A 84 6.88 9.96 -13.10
C PHE A 84 5.52 9.39 -13.53
N ALA A 85 5.17 8.20 -13.03
CA ALA A 85 3.87 7.58 -13.26
C ALA A 85 2.72 8.44 -12.70
N ARG A 86 2.89 9.00 -11.48
CA ARG A 86 1.96 9.98 -10.89
C ARG A 86 1.73 11.18 -11.81
N LYS A 87 2.81 11.83 -12.25
CA LYS A 87 2.74 12.99 -13.16
C LYS A 87 2.04 12.65 -14.48
N ALA A 88 2.29 11.46 -15.04
CA ALA A 88 1.61 11.01 -16.25
C ALA A 88 0.10 10.86 -16.02
N TYR A 89 -0.30 10.24 -14.89
CA TYR A 89 -1.69 10.12 -14.51
C TYR A 89 -2.36 11.48 -14.30
N GLU A 90 -1.72 12.40 -13.59
CA GLU A 90 -2.28 13.74 -13.32
C GLU A 90 -2.51 14.56 -14.59
N ARG A 91 -1.62 14.46 -15.58
CA ARG A 91 -1.79 15.12 -16.88
C ARG A 91 -3.04 14.66 -17.62
N GLN A 92 -3.41 13.39 -17.47
CA GLN A 92 -4.54 12.80 -18.18
C GLN A 92 -5.86 12.87 -17.37
N PHE A 93 -5.79 12.72 -16.05
CA PHE A 93 -6.96 12.53 -15.18
C PHE A 93 -7.10 13.61 -14.09
N GLY A 94 -6.26 14.65 -14.15
CA GLY A 94 -6.23 15.75 -13.20
C GLY A 94 -5.56 15.40 -11.87
N LYS A 95 -5.45 16.41 -11.01
CA LYS A 95 -4.76 16.39 -9.71
C LYS A 95 -5.07 15.17 -8.85
N VAL A 96 -4.06 14.67 -8.16
CA VAL A 96 -4.16 13.66 -7.11
C VAL A 96 -3.60 14.19 -5.80
N TYR A 97 -3.84 13.48 -4.69
CA TYR A 97 -3.45 13.90 -3.36
C TYR A 97 -2.78 12.76 -2.60
N CYS A 98 -1.64 13.05 -1.99
CA CYS A 98 -0.94 12.10 -1.11
C CYS A 98 -1.68 11.95 0.22
N THR A 99 -1.50 10.81 0.88
CA THR A 99 -1.93 10.59 2.26
C THR A 99 -0.92 9.73 3.03
N GLY A 100 -0.99 9.75 4.35
CA GLY A 100 -0.18 8.90 5.21
C GLY A 100 -0.80 7.54 5.47
N LEU A 101 -0.63 7.05 6.71
CA LEU A 101 -1.24 5.82 7.18
C LEU A 101 -2.68 6.06 7.62
N VAL A 102 -3.63 5.56 6.83
CA VAL A 102 -5.05 5.57 7.15
C VAL A 102 -5.37 4.33 8.00
N ILE A 103 -5.82 4.56 9.24
CA ILE A 103 -6.25 3.50 10.16
C ILE A 103 -7.77 3.51 10.22
N ASN A 104 -8.41 2.34 10.20
CA ASN A 104 -9.86 2.24 10.43
C ASN A 104 -10.14 2.23 11.94
N PRO A 105 -10.74 3.26 12.55
CA PRO A 105 -10.95 3.29 14.01
C PRO A 105 -11.92 2.20 14.50
N SER A 106 -12.85 1.75 13.66
CA SER A 106 -13.78 0.66 13.97
C SER A 106 -13.14 -0.72 13.86
N LEU A 107 -12.04 -0.83 13.09
CA LEU A 107 -11.24 -2.05 12.97
C LEU A 107 -9.74 -1.70 12.99
N PRO A 108 -9.22 -1.27 14.15
CA PRO A 108 -7.93 -0.56 14.23
C PRO A 108 -6.71 -1.47 14.06
N TRP A 109 -6.95 -2.77 13.89
CA TRP A 109 -5.97 -3.74 13.43
C TRP A 109 -5.60 -3.57 11.96
N ILE A 110 -6.42 -2.87 11.17
CA ILE A 110 -6.21 -2.68 9.73
C ILE A 110 -5.78 -1.24 9.46
N ALA A 111 -4.78 -1.11 8.58
CA ALA A 111 -4.39 0.18 8.04
C ALA A 111 -3.96 0.08 6.58
N PHE A 112 -3.98 1.20 5.88
CA PHE A 112 -3.53 1.29 4.49
C PHE A 112 -2.84 2.62 4.25
N SER A 113 -1.86 2.63 3.34
CA SER A 113 -1.21 3.84 2.86
C SER A 113 -1.33 3.83 1.35
N PRO A 114 -2.42 4.40 0.80
CA PRO A 114 -2.55 4.59 -0.64
C PRO A 114 -1.33 5.33 -1.20
N ASN A 115 -0.98 5.07 -2.48
CA ASN A 115 -0.09 5.99 -3.17
C ASN A 115 -0.79 7.35 -3.27
N GLU A 116 -1.95 7.37 -3.94
CA GLU A 116 -2.68 8.62 -4.17
C GLU A 116 -4.19 8.50 -3.98
N LEU A 117 -4.82 9.65 -3.77
CA LEU A 117 -6.26 9.83 -3.63
C LEU A 117 -6.80 10.77 -4.71
N LYS A 118 -8.02 10.51 -5.16
CA LYS A 118 -8.85 11.49 -5.87
C LYS A 118 -9.94 12.00 -4.94
N MET A 119 -10.09 13.32 -4.95
CA MET A 119 -11.07 14.02 -4.12
C MET A 119 -12.00 14.86 -4.99
N HIS A 120 -13.26 14.96 -4.58
CA HIS A 120 -14.25 15.85 -5.16
C HIS A 120 -15.08 16.44 -4.02
N PHE A 121 -15.14 17.77 -3.90
CA PHE A 121 -15.74 18.47 -2.75
C PHE A 121 -15.29 17.87 -1.40
N GLU A 122 -13.98 17.71 -1.23
CA GLU A 122 -13.35 17.15 -0.02
C GLU A 122 -13.67 15.67 0.28
N ILE A 123 -14.47 15.01 -0.56
CA ILE A 123 -14.80 13.59 -0.45
C ILE A 123 -13.82 12.78 -1.30
N ILE A 124 -13.14 11.82 -0.66
CA ILE A 124 -12.32 10.82 -1.36
C ILE A 124 -13.26 9.86 -2.08
N TYR A 125 -13.15 9.79 -3.41
CA TYR A 125 -13.98 8.89 -4.22
C TYR A 125 -13.18 7.79 -4.93
N LYS A 126 -11.85 7.87 -4.93
CA LYS A 126 -10.98 6.86 -5.54
C LYS A 126 -9.60 6.84 -4.88
N THR A 127 -9.07 5.65 -4.65
CA THR A 127 -7.67 5.40 -4.34
C THR A 127 -6.94 4.98 -5.61
N ILE A 128 -5.66 5.33 -5.71
CA ILE A 128 -4.79 4.95 -6.82
C ILE A 128 -3.59 4.23 -6.23
N GLU A 129 -3.37 3.01 -6.73
CA GLU A 129 -2.18 2.22 -6.46
C GLU A 129 -1.30 2.26 -7.71
N ILE A 130 -0.08 2.76 -7.57
CA ILE A 130 0.90 2.88 -8.66
C ILE A 130 1.85 1.69 -8.59
N LYS A 131 2.11 1.07 -9.75
CA LYS A 131 3.13 0.03 -9.91
C LYS A 131 4.05 0.41 -11.05
N CYS A 132 5.35 0.25 -10.83
CA CYS A 132 6.38 0.46 -11.85
C CYS A 132 7.23 -0.82 -12.00
N PRO A 133 6.77 -1.82 -12.76
CA PRO A 133 7.52 -3.07 -12.90
C PRO A 133 8.77 -2.88 -13.76
N VAL A 134 9.90 -3.44 -13.33
CA VAL A 134 11.19 -3.38 -14.04
C VAL A 134 11.09 -3.91 -15.48
N LEU A 135 10.23 -4.90 -15.72
CA LEU A 135 10.01 -5.49 -17.03
C LEU A 135 9.55 -4.46 -18.09
N GLY A 136 8.85 -3.41 -17.67
CA GLY A 136 8.43 -2.32 -18.57
C GLY A 136 9.59 -1.47 -19.09
N ALA A 137 10.80 -1.59 -18.51
CA ALA A 137 12.00 -0.90 -18.99
C ALA A 137 12.57 -1.53 -20.27
N SER A 138 12.36 -2.83 -20.48
CA SER A 138 12.98 -3.61 -21.55
C SER A 138 11.97 -4.23 -22.51
N SER A 139 10.67 -4.23 -22.18
CA SER A 139 9.61 -4.82 -23.01
C SER A 139 8.81 -3.75 -23.73
N GLY A 140 8.34 -4.05 -24.95
CA GLY A 140 7.33 -3.24 -25.60
C GLY A 140 6.03 -3.22 -24.78
N VAL A 141 5.22 -2.16 -24.92
CA VAL A 141 3.99 -1.97 -24.14
C VAL A 141 3.03 -3.18 -24.25
N ASN A 142 2.85 -3.71 -25.45
CA ASN A 142 1.96 -4.86 -25.68
C ASN A 142 2.48 -6.12 -24.96
N ASP A 143 3.75 -6.46 -25.16
CA ASP A 143 4.38 -7.63 -24.53
C ASP A 143 4.30 -7.49 -23.01
N PHE A 144 4.66 -6.33 -22.49
CA PHE A 144 4.60 -6.04 -21.06
C PHE A 144 3.20 -6.26 -20.48
N ILE A 145 2.15 -5.67 -21.07
CA ILE A 145 0.79 -5.81 -20.56
C ILE A 145 0.33 -7.27 -20.58
N THR A 146 0.68 -8.03 -21.62
CA THR A 146 0.31 -9.46 -21.71
C THR A 146 0.98 -10.33 -20.64
N THR A 147 2.09 -9.88 -20.06
CA THR A 147 2.76 -10.59 -18.96
C THR A 147 2.15 -10.33 -17.57
N LEU A 148 1.26 -9.35 -17.42
CA LEU A 148 0.73 -8.96 -16.12
C LEU A 148 -0.49 -9.83 -15.74
N PRO A 149 -0.39 -10.72 -14.73
CA PRO A 149 -1.46 -11.69 -14.45
C PRO A 149 -2.74 -11.07 -13.87
N TYR A 150 -2.70 -9.78 -13.52
CA TYR A 150 -3.79 -9.03 -12.90
C TYR A 150 -4.45 -8.02 -13.87
N ILE A 151 -4.06 -8.03 -15.15
CA ILE A 151 -4.63 -7.19 -16.19
C ILE A 151 -5.05 -8.07 -17.36
N LYS A 152 -6.27 -7.89 -17.88
CA LYS A 152 -6.64 -8.42 -19.20
C LYS A 152 -6.48 -7.34 -20.25
N TYR A 153 -5.94 -7.70 -21.42
CA TYR A 153 -5.81 -6.83 -22.58
C TYR A 153 -6.29 -7.56 -23.84
N ASP A 154 -7.22 -6.95 -24.56
CA ASP A 154 -7.81 -7.52 -25.79
C ASP A 154 -7.20 -6.93 -27.08
N GLY A 155 -6.09 -6.18 -26.97
CA GLY A 155 -5.51 -5.43 -28.09
C GLY A 155 -6.07 -4.00 -28.25
N ARG A 156 -7.12 -3.63 -27.50
CA ARG A 156 -7.76 -2.30 -27.55
C ARG A 156 -7.97 -1.67 -26.18
N LYS A 157 -8.29 -2.48 -25.16
CA LYS A 157 -8.68 -2.02 -23.83
C LYS A 157 -8.09 -2.90 -22.73
N ILE A 158 -7.76 -2.24 -21.63
CA ILE A 158 -7.32 -2.85 -20.38
C ILE A 158 -8.54 -3.06 -19.49
N PHE A 159 -8.67 -4.27 -18.93
CA PHE A 159 -9.70 -4.59 -17.94
C PHE A 159 -9.02 -5.02 -16.63
N PRO A 160 -9.46 -4.49 -15.48
CA PRO A 160 -9.11 -5.10 -14.20
C PRO A 160 -9.68 -6.51 -14.15
N TYR A 161 -8.92 -7.43 -13.57
CA TYR A 161 -9.42 -8.76 -13.23
C TYR A 161 -10.39 -8.70 -12.04
#